data_AF-A0A7V1JLA5-F1
#
_entry.id   AF-A0A7V1JLA5-F1
#
_cell.length_a   1.000
_cell.length_b   1.000
_cell.length_c   1.000
_cell.angle_alpha   90.00
_cell.angle_beta   90.00
_cell.angle_gamma   90.00
#
_symmetry.space_group_name_H-M   'P 1'
#
loop_
_entity.id
_entity.type
_entity.pdbx_description
1 polymer ?
#
loop_
_entity_poly.entity_id
_entity_poly.type
_entity_poly.pdbx_seq_one_letter_code
_entity_poly.pdbx_strand_id
1 'polypeptide(L)'
;MSGQFLRPYWGVYFVFSVQEETTLSGARTAAYGIAPDLAIAVDVTATGDTPEARPMAVELGKGPAVKVQDARMIAHPRVRDLLVHAAEAAGVPYQMEVLERGTTDAAVMQIVAYSDEIVHVFRSCRPPVGAKRRQH
;
A
#
# COMPACT_ATOMS: atom_id res chain seq x y z
N MET A 1 14.57 37.12 -24.72
CA MET A 1 13.80 35.86 -24.60
C MET A 1 13.95 35.35 -23.17
N SER A 2 13.04 35.73 -22.28
CA SER A 2 13.02 35.24 -20.90
C SER A 2 12.46 33.82 -20.89
N GLY A 3 13.34 32.82 -20.78
CA GLY A 3 12.95 31.43 -20.58
C GLY A 3 12.19 31.30 -19.26
N GLN A 4 10.88 31.15 -19.34
CA GLN A 4 10.07 30.79 -18.19
C GLN A 4 10.43 29.35 -17.81
N PHE A 5 11.17 29.18 -16.73
CA PHE A 5 11.41 27.89 -16.09
C PHE A 5 10.05 27.34 -15.68
N LEU A 6 9.52 26.37 -16.45
CA LEU A 6 8.27 25.69 -16.11
C LEU A 6 8.46 25.03 -14.74
N ARG A 7 7.73 25.52 -13.73
CA ARG A 7 7.69 24.85 -12.44
C ARG A 7 7.12 23.44 -12.68
N PRO A 8 7.73 22.37 -12.16
CA PRO A 8 7.13 21.04 -12.27
C PRO A 8 5.76 21.09 -11.60
N TYR A 9 4.71 20.87 -12.39
CA TYR A 9 3.34 20.76 -11.91
C TYR A 9 3.20 19.33 -11.36
N TRP A 10 3.19 19.19 -10.04
CA TRP A 10 2.93 17.91 -9.40
C TRP A 10 1.42 17.67 -9.38
N GLY A 11 0.93 16.77 -10.24
CA GLY A 11 -0.46 16.33 -10.24
C GLY A 11 -0.69 15.29 -9.15
N VAL A 12 -1.71 15.48 -8.31
CA VAL A 12 -2.10 14.50 -7.29
C VAL A 12 -3.46 13.93 -7.67
N TYR A 13 -3.55 12.60 -7.77
CA TYR A 13 -4.77 11.87 -8.09
C TYR A 13 -5.18 10.99 -6.92
N PHE A 14 -6.46 11.03 -6.55
CA PHE A 14 -7.05 10.13 -5.57
C PHE A 14 -7.97 9.15 -6.30
N VAL A 15 -7.69 7.85 -6.15
CA VAL A 15 -8.45 6.79 -6.81
C VAL A 15 -9.00 5.85 -5.76
N PHE A 16 -10.31 5.66 -5.77
CA PHE A 16 -10.99 4.62 -5.01
C PHE A 16 -11.21 3.44 -5.95
N SER A 17 -10.29 2.47 -5.91
CA SER A 17 -10.34 1.28 -6.74
C SER A 17 -11.45 0.33 -6.27
N VAL A 18 -11.91 -0.50 -7.20
CA VAL A 18 -12.86 -1.59 -6.94
C VAL A 18 -12.24 -2.91 -7.40
N GLN A 19 -12.78 -4.02 -6.89
CA GLN A 19 -12.39 -5.37 -7.28
C GLN A 19 -10.94 -5.76 -6.92
N GLU A 20 -10.44 -5.27 -5.78
CA GLU A 20 -9.12 -5.66 -5.24
C GLU A 20 -9.07 -7.19 -5.02
N GLU A 21 -9.95 -7.69 -4.16
CA GLU A 21 -10.02 -9.10 -3.73
C GLU A 21 -10.36 -10.12 -4.83
N THR A 22 -10.60 -9.67 -6.06
CA THR A 22 -10.92 -10.54 -7.19
C THR A 22 -9.89 -10.45 -8.30
N THR A 23 -9.59 -9.25 -8.81
CA THR A 23 -8.84 -9.09 -10.05
C THR A 23 -7.88 -7.91 -10.07
N LEU A 24 -7.94 -7.00 -9.09
CA LEU A 24 -7.19 -5.74 -9.04
C LEU A 24 -7.49 -4.83 -10.26
N SER A 25 -8.64 -5.03 -10.93
CA SER A 25 -8.96 -4.38 -12.20
C SER A 25 -9.13 -2.87 -12.08
N GLY A 26 -9.66 -2.38 -10.94
CA GLY A 26 -9.81 -0.95 -10.69
C GLY A 26 -8.45 -0.26 -10.63
N ALA A 27 -7.53 -0.77 -9.81
CA ALA A 27 -6.17 -0.25 -9.71
C ALA A 27 -5.41 -0.36 -11.03
N ARG A 28 -5.53 -1.49 -11.73
CA ARG A 28 -4.91 -1.69 -13.05
C ARG A 28 -5.36 -0.64 -14.07
N THR A 29 -6.67 -0.41 -14.16
CA THR A 29 -7.23 0.54 -15.14
C THR A 29 -6.82 1.97 -14.81
N ALA A 30 -6.85 2.33 -13.52
CA ALA A 30 -6.44 3.65 -13.06
C ALA A 30 -4.96 3.91 -13.29
N ALA A 31 -4.08 2.96 -12.95
CA ALA A 31 -2.64 3.08 -13.19
C ALA A 31 -2.33 3.23 -14.68
N TYR A 32 -3.01 2.47 -15.53
CA TYR A 32 -2.82 2.57 -16.99
C TYR A 32 -3.26 3.93 -17.55
N GLY A 33 -4.39 4.47 -17.06
CA GLY A 33 -4.92 5.75 -17.55
C GLY A 33 -4.19 6.98 -17.01
N ILE A 34 -3.76 6.94 -15.75
CA ILE A 34 -3.07 8.06 -15.08
C ILE A 34 -1.58 8.07 -15.40
N ALA A 35 -0.95 6.89 -15.53
CA ALA A 35 0.49 6.71 -15.71
C ALA A 35 1.31 7.55 -14.71
N PRO A 36 1.12 7.34 -13.38
CA PRO A 36 1.78 8.16 -12.37
C PRO A 36 3.30 7.95 -12.35
N ASP A 37 4.09 8.92 -11.88
CA ASP A 37 5.51 8.71 -11.59
C ASP A 37 5.73 8.02 -10.24
N LEU A 38 4.84 8.30 -9.29
CA LEU A 38 4.78 7.73 -7.94
C LEU A 38 3.31 7.47 -7.62
N ALA A 39 3.01 6.28 -7.11
CA ALA A 39 1.67 5.96 -6.62
C ALA A 39 1.76 5.52 -5.16
N ILE A 40 0.65 5.56 -4.42
CA ILE A 40 0.56 5.05 -3.05
C ILE A 40 -0.80 4.33 -2.94
N ALA A 41 -0.81 3.10 -2.44
CA ALA A 41 -2.00 2.31 -2.21
C ALA A 41 -2.35 2.43 -0.73
N VAL A 42 -3.61 2.55 -0.40
CA VAL A 42 -4.03 2.65 1.00
C VAL A 42 -5.17 1.69 1.17
N ASP A 43 -4.98 0.69 2.04
CA ASP A 43 -5.99 -0.33 2.30
C ASP A 43 -5.78 -0.91 3.72
N VAL A 44 -6.49 -1.97 4.15
CA VAL A 44 -6.55 -2.54 5.52
C VAL A 44 -5.89 -3.94 5.64
N THR A 45 -5.04 -4.17 6.65
CA THR A 45 -4.26 -5.42 6.80
C THR A 45 -4.65 -6.15 8.07
N ALA A 46 -4.44 -7.45 8.05
CA ALA A 46 -4.58 -8.31 9.21
C ALA A 46 -3.41 -8.11 10.19
N THR A 47 -3.59 -8.58 11.42
CA THR A 47 -2.53 -8.56 12.44
C THR A 47 -2.30 -9.92 13.07
N GLY A 48 -1.13 -10.06 13.69
CA GLY A 48 -0.70 -11.29 14.34
C GLY A 48 -1.04 -11.38 15.83
N ASP A 49 -1.60 -10.33 16.41
CA ASP A 49 -1.82 -10.16 17.86
C ASP A 49 -3.27 -10.39 18.32
N THR A 50 -4.11 -10.99 17.46
CA THR A 50 -5.50 -11.33 17.79
C THR A 50 -5.68 -12.83 18.01
N PRO A 51 -6.68 -13.26 18.82
CA PRO A 51 -6.97 -14.68 18.98
C PRO A 51 -7.16 -15.37 17.63
N GLU A 52 -6.57 -16.56 17.48
CA GLU A 52 -6.61 -17.37 16.24
C GLU A 52 -5.89 -16.75 15.02
N ALA A 53 -5.20 -15.62 15.18
CA ALA A 53 -4.39 -15.04 14.11
C ALA A 53 -3.19 -15.93 13.77
N ARG A 54 -2.79 -15.87 12.50
CA ARG A 54 -1.46 -16.35 12.11
C ARG A 54 -0.42 -15.34 12.59
N PRO A 55 0.79 -15.78 12.95
CA PRO A 55 1.89 -14.86 13.23
C PRO A 55 2.09 -13.89 12.06
N MET A 56 2.15 -12.60 12.35
CA MET A 56 2.42 -11.52 11.40
C MET A 56 3.26 -10.45 12.09
N ALA A 57 4.00 -9.67 11.29
CA ALA A 57 4.87 -8.60 11.79
C ALA A 57 4.12 -7.36 12.30
N VAL A 58 2.80 -7.29 12.09
CA VAL A 58 1.97 -6.13 12.39
C VAL A 58 1.04 -6.41 13.56
N GLU A 59 0.96 -5.46 14.50
CA GLU A 59 0.09 -5.47 15.67
C GLU A 59 -0.91 -4.30 15.67
N LEU A 60 -2.02 -4.47 16.39
CA LEU A 60 -3.03 -3.44 16.59
C LEU A 60 -2.48 -2.29 17.43
N GLY A 61 -2.74 -1.05 17.00
CA GLY A 61 -2.42 0.16 17.77
C GLY A 61 -0.94 0.58 17.77
N LYS A 62 -0.06 -0.13 17.05
CA LYS A 62 1.36 0.20 16.92
C LYS A 62 1.69 1.15 15.74
N GLY A 63 0.67 1.77 15.16
CA GLY A 63 0.80 2.70 14.04
C GLY A 63 0.63 2.06 12.66
N PRO A 64 0.64 2.87 11.59
CA PRO A 64 0.52 2.38 10.23
C PRO A 64 1.62 1.38 9.85
N ALA A 65 1.23 0.36 9.08
CA ALA A 65 2.19 -0.57 8.53
C ALA A 65 2.70 -0.04 7.18
N VAL A 66 4.02 -0.02 7.00
CA VAL A 66 4.72 0.29 5.75
C VAL A 66 5.09 -1.04 5.10
N LYS A 67 4.53 -1.30 3.92
CA LYS A 67 4.77 -2.56 3.21
C LYS A 67 6.23 -2.68 2.74
N VAL A 68 6.83 -3.83 3.03
CA VAL A 68 8.12 -4.27 2.50
C VAL A 68 7.91 -5.17 1.30
N GLN A 69 6.99 -6.14 1.41
CA GLN A 69 6.63 -7.05 0.33
C GLN A 69 5.29 -7.71 0.59
N ASP A 70 4.69 -8.25 -0.47
CA ASP A 70 3.65 -9.28 -0.42
C ASP A 70 4.00 -10.47 -1.35
N ALA A 71 3.06 -11.37 -1.61
CA ALA A 71 3.33 -12.56 -2.42
C ALA A 71 3.60 -12.26 -3.91
N ARG A 72 3.33 -11.04 -4.40
CA ARG A 72 3.46 -10.67 -5.82
C ARG A 72 4.25 -9.38 -6.06
N MET A 73 4.63 -8.65 -5.01
CA MET A 73 5.47 -7.47 -5.13
C MET A 73 6.44 -7.28 -3.98
N ILE A 74 7.52 -6.54 -4.26
CA ILE A 74 8.49 -6.04 -3.28
C ILE A 74 8.50 -4.52 -3.44
N ALA A 75 8.34 -3.79 -2.32
CA ALA A 75 8.29 -2.34 -2.32
C ALA A 75 9.68 -1.72 -2.56
N HIS A 76 9.71 -0.66 -3.36
CA HIS A 76 10.93 0.01 -3.76
C HIS A 76 11.58 0.67 -2.55
N PRO A 77 12.86 0.39 -2.26
CA PRO A 77 13.52 0.88 -1.05
C PRO A 77 13.41 2.40 -0.87
N ARG A 78 13.58 3.18 -1.95
CA ARG A 78 13.48 4.64 -1.89
C ARG A 78 12.11 5.13 -1.43
N VAL A 79 11.02 4.51 -1.87
CA VAL A 79 9.65 4.93 -1.52
C VAL A 79 9.34 4.53 -0.08
N ARG A 80 9.70 3.30 0.29
CA ARG A 80 9.62 2.82 1.67
C ARG A 80 10.35 3.77 2.63
N ASP A 81 11.59 4.13 2.31
CA ASP A 81 12.42 4.99 3.15
C ASP A 81 11.86 6.43 3.22
N LEU A 82 11.30 6.94 2.12
CA LEU A 82 10.59 8.22 2.12
C LEU A 82 9.42 8.23 3.11
N LEU A 83 8.64 7.15 3.20
CA LEU A 83 7.53 7.08 4.14
C LEU A 83 7.98 6.84 5.59
N VAL A 84 9.02 6.04 5.80
CA VAL A 84 9.64 5.89 7.12
C VAL A 84 10.12 7.25 7.63
N HIS A 85 10.88 7.99 6.83
CA HIS A 85 11.35 9.32 7.21
C HIS A 85 10.19 10.31 7.42
N ALA A 86 9.12 10.22 6.62
CA ALA A 86 7.93 11.05 6.82
C ALA A 86 7.23 10.75 8.15
N ALA A 87 7.10 9.47 8.53
CA ALA A 87 6.53 9.05 9.80
C ALA A 87 7.40 9.52 10.98
N GLU A 88 8.72 9.34 10.88
CA GLU A 88 9.70 9.80 11.88
C GLU A 88 9.66 11.32 12.06
N ALA A 89 9.67 12.08 10.97
CA ALA A 89 9.58 13.54 10.99
C ALA A 89 8.24 14.04 11.59
N ALA A 90 7.16 13.28 11.40
CA ALA A 90 5.85 13.58 11.97
C ALA A 90 5.66 13.07 13.41
N GLY A 91 6.62 12.31 13.97
CA GLY A 91 6.48 11.67 15.27
C GLY A 91 5.40 10.59 15.32
N VAL A 92 5.07 9.98 14.17
CA VAL A 92 4.04 8.94 14.04
C VAL A 92 4.72 7.56 14.15
N PRO A 93 4.30 6.67 15.06
CA PRO A 93 4.83 5.32 15.11
C PRO A 93 4.47 4.57 13.83
N TYR A 94 5.34 3.66 13.37
CA TYR A 94 5.10 2.85 12.19
C TYR A 94 5.60 1.42 12.41
N GLN A 95 5.16 0.52 11.55
CA GLN A 95 5.57 -0.88 11.55
C GLN A 95 6.00 -1.30 10.15
N MET A 96 6.86 -2.30 10.03
CA MET A 96 7.22 -2.87 8.73
C MET A 96 6.39 -4.11 8.48
N GLU A 97 5.79 -4.20 7.30
CA GLU A 97 4.92 -5.33 6.95
C GLU A 97 5.55 -6.23 5.89
N VAL A 98 5.61 -7.52 6.20
CA VAL A 98 5.83 -8.59 5.23
C VAL A 98 4.57 -9.45 5.21
N LEU A 99 3.89 -9.48 4.06
CA LEU A 99 2.68 -10.28 3.88
C LEU A 99 3.01 -11.57 3.11
N GLU A 100 3.03 -12.71 3.81
CA GLU A 100 3.42 -13.98 3.21
C GLU A 100 2.39 -14.54 2.21
N ARG A 101 1.12 -14.16 2.35
CA ARG A 101 0.01 -14.64 1.52
C ARG A 101 -0.97 -13.51 1.21
N GLY A 102 -1.38 -13.44 -0.05
CA GLY A 102 -2.19 -12.35 -0.55
C GLY A 102 -1.34 -11.36 -1.34
N THR A 103 -2.02 -10.54 -2.11
CA THR A 103 -1.44 -9.46 -2.91
C THR A 103 -2.34 -8.25 -2.70
N THR A 104 -1.88 -7.11 -3.16
CA THR A 104 -2.65 -5.86 -3.09
C THR A 104 -2.69 -5.17 -4.45
N ASP A 105 -3.50 -4.12 -4.54
CA ASP A 105 -3.55 -3.22 -5.69
C ASP A 105 -2.16 -2.69 -6.09
N ALA A 106 -1.25 -2.55 -5.13
CA ALA A 106 0.12 -2.10 -5.38
C ALA A 106 0.88 -3.00 -6.37
N ALA A 107 0.60 -4.31 -6.38
CA ALA A 107 1.27 -5.26 -7.27
C ALA A 107 0.97 -5.01 -8.74
N VAL A 108 -0.28 -4.66 -9.10
CA VAL A 108 -0.62 -4.36 -10.50
C VAL A 108 -0.17 -2.98 -10.92
N MET A 109 -0.16 -2.02 -10.00
CA MET A 109 0.31 -0.68 -10.30
C MET A 109 1.81 -0.67 -10.66
N GLN A 110 2.64 -1.45 -9.96
CA GLN A 110 4.08 -1.61 -10.24
C GLN A 110 4.36 -2.19 -11.63
N ILE A 111 3.48 -3.07 -12.14
CA ILE A 111 3.68 -3.72 -13.45
C ILE A 111 3.18 -2.83 -14.59
N VAL A 112 2.11 -2.07 -14.35
CA VAL A 112 1.36 -1.37 -15.40
C VAL A 112 1.96 -0.01 -15.72
N ALA A 113 2.46 0.70 -14.71
CA ALA A 113 3.08 1.99 -14.88
C ALA A 113 4.56 1.88 -14.51
N TYR A 114 5.45 2.49 -15.29
CA TYR A 114 6.89 2.58 -15.04
C TYR A 114 7.19 3.56 -13.88
N SER A 115 6.38 3.49 -12.83
CA SER A 115 6.38 4.39 -11.67
C SER A 115 7.35 3.89 -10.62
N ASP A 116 8.05 4.81 -9.97
CA ASP A 116 8.78 4.56 -8.73
C ASP A 116 7.76 4.38 -7.58
N GLU A 117 7.07 3.23 -7.59
CA GLU A 117 6.46 2.41 -6.54
C GLU A 117 5.69 2.96 -5.32
N ILE A 118 4.91 2.05 -4.75
CA ILE A 118 3.79 2.28 -3.85
C ILE A 118 4.03 1.78 -2.44
N VAL A 119 3.68 2.60 -1.45
CA VAL A 119 3.46 2.11 -0.09
C VAL A 119 1.98 1.86 0.13
N HIS A 120 1.72 0.71 0.76
CA HIS A 120 0.47 0.38 1.42
C HIS A 120 0.45 0.99 2.82
N VAL A 121 -0.44 1.94 3.11
CA VAL A 121 -0.62 2.49 4.48
C VAL A 121 -1.80 1.81 5.14
N PHE A 122 -1.53 0.96 6.12
CA PHE A 122 -2.54 0.17 6.80
C PHE A 122 -2.96 0.74 8.16
N ARG A 123 -4.26 0.91 8.41
CA ARG A 123 -4.80 0.92 9.78
C ARG A 123 -5.21 -0.51 10.12
N SER A 124 -4.50 -1.13 11.05
CA SER A 124 -4.86 -2.44 11.57
C SER A 124 -6.30 -2.43 12.13
N CYS A 125 -7.12 -3.35 11.63
CA CYS A 125 -8.49 -3.57 12.08
C CYS A 125 -8.58 -4.89 12.86
N ARG A 126 -9.34 -4.89 13.95
CA ARG A 126 -9.69 -6.11 14.69
C ARG A 126 -10.54 -6.99 13.75
N PRO A 127 -10.21 -8.27 13.52
CA PRO A 127 -11.09 -9.14 12.75
C PRO A 127 -12.43 -9.26 13.49
N PRO A 128 -13.58 -9.28 12.77
CA PRO A 128 -14.86 -9.51 13.41
C PRO A 128 -14.88 -10.91 14.04
N VAL A 129 -15.23 -10.96 15.33
CA VAL A 129 -15.42 -12.23 16.06
C VAL A 129 -16.50 -13.05 15.34
N GLY A 130 -16.13 -14.19 14.74
CA GLY A 130 -17.09 -15.17 14.18
C GLY A 130 -17.18 -15.30 12.66
N ALA A 131 -16.28 -14.71 11.87
CA ALA A 131 -16.25 -14.93 10.42
C ALA A 131 -15.69 -16.34 10.07
N LYS A 132 -16.55 -17.37 10.11
CA LYS A 132 -16.24 -18.69 9.55
C LYS A 132 -15.91 -18.53 8.06
N ARG A 133 -14.64 -18.70 7.69
CA ARG A 133 -14.23 -18.86 6.28
C ARG A 133 -15.02 -20.03 5.67
N ARG A 134 -15.96 -19.73 4.76
CA ARG A 134 -16.38 -20.71 3.75
C ARG A 134 -15.25 -20.78 2.72
N GLN A 135 -14.42 -21.80 2.82
CA GLN A 135 -13.62 -22.25 1.69
C GLN A 135 -14.52 -23.19 0.86
N HIS A 136 -14.68 -22.88 -0.42
CA HIS A 136 -15.10 -23.81 -1.47
C HIS A 136 -13.94 -23.86 -2.46
#